data_AF-A0A9P8XU36-F1
#
_entry.id   AF-A0A9P8XU36-F1
#
_cell.length_a   1.000
_cell.length_b   1.000
_cell.length_c   1.000
_cell.angle_alpha   90.00
_cell.angle_beta   90.00
_cell.angle_gamma   90.00
#
_symmetry.space_group_name_H-M   'P 1'
#
loop_
_entity.id
_entity.type
_entity.pdbx_description
1 polymer ?
#
loop_
_entity_poly.entity_id
_entity_poly.type
_entity_poly.pdbx_seq_one_letter_code
_entity_poly.pdbx_strand_id
1 'polypeptide(L)'
;VKRDIYNLRDSGFPLEKVKPPTPGPLPIIGYCCIYWVNHLEENITNQDEGRNVRGGGIADSFLRNKALYWIEALSLLRGILDSIVTLEGLK
;
A
#
# COMPACT_ATOMS: atom_id res chain seq x y z
N VAL A 1 10.30 -2.50 -5.18
CA VAL A 1 10.22 -1.18 -4.51
C VAL A 1 11.35 -1.10 -3.51
N LYS A 2 12.11 0.00 -3.50
CA LYS A 2 13.13 0.27 -2.48
C LYS A 2 12.54 1.16 -1.39
N ARG A 3 13.17 1.21 -0.22
CA ARG A 3 12.83 2.18 0.83
C ARG A 3 13.28 3.55 0.34
N ASP A 4 12.54 4.60 0.67
CA ASP A 4 12.80 5.94 0.16
C ASP A 4 12.67 6.01 -1.38
N ILE A 5 11.45 5.76 -1.86
CA ILE A 5 11.03 5.58 -3.25
C ILE A 5 11.45 6.79 -4.10
N TYR A 6 11.27 8.00 -3.59
CA TYR A 6 11.65 9.26 -4.25
C TYR A 6 12.98 9.83 -3.76
N ASN A 7 13.72 9.09 -2.91
CA ASN A 7 15.02 9.52 -2.38
C ASN A 7 14.95 10.88 -1.66
N LEU A 8 13.90 11.10 -0.88
CA LEU A 8 13.65 12.31 -0.09
C LEU A 8 14.60 12.42 1.10
N ARG A 9 15.19 11.30 1.55
CA ARG A 9 16.14 11.16 2.68
C ARG A 9 15.59 11.52 4.06
N ASP A 10 14.60 12.40 4.13
CA ASP A 10 13.93 12.83 5.34
C ASP A 10 12.47 12.35 5.34
N SER A 11 12.09 11.59 6.36
CA SER A 11 10.72 11.10 6.56
C SER A 11 9.72 12.21 6.91
N GLY A 12 10.19 13.38 7.35
CA GLY A 12 9.37 14.56 7.63
C GLY A 12 9.23 15.51 6.44
N PHE A 13 9.75 15.14 5.26
CA PHE A 13 9.73 16.02 4.10
C PHE A 13 8.28 16.36 3.69
N PRO A 14 7.92 17.66 3.53
CA PRO A 14 6.55 18.05 3.21
C PRO A 14 6.07 17.48 1.89
N LEU A 15 4.95 16.75 1.90
CA LEU A 15 4.39 16.09 0.72
C LEU A 15 4.02 17.10 -0.38
N GLU A 16 3.66 18.32 -0.02
CA GLU A 16 3.33 19.43 -0.93
C GLU A 16 4.54 19.88 -1.74
N LYS A 17 5.75 19.65 -1.24
CA LYS A 17 7.00 20.05 -1.89
C LYS A 17 7.63 18.92 -2.70
N VAL A 18 7.05 17.71 -2.65
CA VAL A 18 7.56 16.55 -3.36
C VAL A 18 7.38 16.73 -4.87
N LYS A 19 8.47 16.53 -5.62
CA LYS A 19 8.46 16.52 -7.08
C LYS A 19 8.65 15.08 -7.58
N PRO A 20 7.66 14.50 -8.30
CA PRO A 20 7.81 13.17 -8.86
C PRO A 20 9.00 13.11 -9.84
N PRO A 21 9.88 12.10 -9.75
CA PRO A 21 10.92 11.89 -10.75
C PRO A 21 10.31 11.43 -12.08
N THR A 22 10.99 11.72 -13.19
CA THR A 22 10.57 11.31 -14.55
C THR A 22 11.69 10.50 -15.24
N PRO A 23 11.46 9.23 -15.60
CA PRO A 23 10.28 8.42 -15.31
C PRO A 23 10.22 8.03 -13.82
N GLY A 24 9.01 8.02 -13.26
CA GLY A 24 8.81 7.67 -11.86
C GLY A 24 8.66 6.15 -11.67
N PRO A 25 8.98 5.62 -10.47
CA PRO A 25 8.77 4.21 -10.15
C PRO A 25 7.29 3.88 -9.84
N LEU A 26 6.49 4.86 -9.42
CA LEU A 26 5.11 4.66 -8.98
C LEU A 26 4.07 4.43 -10.10
N PRO A 27 4.16 5.01 -11.30
CA PRO A 27 3.22 4.73 -12.38
C PRO A 27 3.04 3.23 -12.70
N ILE A 28 4.08 2.42 -12.50
CA ILE A 28 4.04 0.97 -12.78
C ILE A 28 3.24 0.20 -11.73
N ILE A 29 3.26 0.63 -10.46
CA ILE A 29 2.71 -0.11 -9.33
C ILE A 29 1.54 0.59 -8.64
N GLY A 30 1.26 1.85 -9.01
CA GLY A 30 0.36 2.73 -8.28
C GLY A 30 -1.06 2.18 -8.20
N TYR A 31 -1.55 1.58 -9.29
CA TYR A 31 -2.83 0.88 -9.29
C TYR A 31 -2.87 -0.22 -8.23
N CYS A 32 -1.88 -1.12 -8.22
CA CYS A 32 -1.81 -2.18 -7.23
C CYS A 32 -1.68 -1.62 -5.80
N CYS A 33 -0.89 -0.55 -5.59
CA CYS A 33 -0.78 0.07 -4.27
C CYS A 33 -2.12 0.57 -3.74
N ILE A 34 -2.99 1.12 -4.59
CA ILE A 34 -4.29 1.67 -4.18
C ILE A 34 -5.32 0.56 -3.99
N TYR A 35 -5.41 -0.39 -4.93
CA TYR A 35 -6.58 -1.27 -5.04
C TYR A 35 -6.37 -2.71 -4.59
N TRP A 36 -5.16 -3.14 -4.21
CA TRP A 36 -4.95 -4.56 -3.86
C TRP A 36 -5.83 -5.04 -2.70
N VAL A 37 -6.13 -4.16 -1.72
CA VAL A 37 -7.02 -4.48 -0.59
C VAL A 37 -8.46 -4.67 -1.07
N ASN A 38 -8.95 -3.79 -1.94
CA ASN A 38 -10.28 -3.91 -2.56
C ASN A 38 -10.40 -5.22 -3.36
N HIS A 39 -9.41 -5.51 -4.20
CA HIS A 39 -9.37 -6.77 -4.95
C HIS A 39 -9.33 -7.97 -4.04
N LEU A 40 -8.61 -7.89 -2.91
CA LEU A 40 -8.57 -8.97 -1.94
C LEU A 40 -9.95 -9.18 -1.32
N GLU A 41 -10.62 -8.11 -0.87
CA GLU A 41 -11.99 -8.15 -0.32
C GLU A 41 -12.99 -8.76 -1.30
N GLU A 42 -13.00 -8.32 -2.56
CA GLU A 42 -13.93 -8.80 -3.60
C GLU A 42 -13.72 -10.28 -3.95
N ASN A 43 -12.50 -10.80 -3.78
CA ASN A 43 -12.13 -12.17 -4.17
C ASN A 43 -12.02 -13.13 -2.98
N ILE A 44 -12.21 -12.66 -1.74
CA ILE A 44 -12.30 -13.56 -0.58
C ILE A 44 -13.66 -14.27 -0.64
N THR A 45 -13.61 -15.58 -0.92
CA THR A 45 -14.74 -16.46 -0.69
C THR A 45 -14.74 -16.93 0.76
N ASN A 46 -15.90 -17.31 1.32
CA ASN A 46 -16.01 -17.84 2.69
C ASN A 46 -15.07 -19.03 3.00
N GLN A 47 -14.53 -19.71 1.98
CA GLN A 47 -13.55 -20.80 2.14
C GLN A 47 -12.10 -20.32 2.28
N ASP A 48 -11.79 -19.10 1.82
CA ASP A 48 -10.42 -18.55 1.76
C ASP A 48 -10.13 -17.48 2.84
N GLU A 49 -11.15 -17.01 3.58
CA GLU A 49 -11.02 -16.00 4.66
C GLU A 49 -9.89 -16.31 5.64
N GLY A 50 -9.78 -17.57 6.06
CA GLY A 50 -8.76 -18.02 7.01
C GLY A 50 -7.33 -17.99 6.47
N ARG A 51 -7.16 -18.08 5.15
CA ARG A 51 -5.84 -18.15 4.49
C ARG A 51 -5.38 -16.79 3.96
N ASN A 52 -6.31 -15.90 3.65
CA ASN A 52 -6.01 -14.61 3.02
C ASN A 52 -5.98 -13.44 4.00
N VAL A 53 -6.83 -13.45 5.05
CA VAL A 53 -7.06 -12.28 5.91
C VAL A 53 -6.59 -12.48 7.35
N ARG A 54 -6.80 -13.66 7.94
CA ARG A 54 -6.43 -13.91 9.35
C ARG A 54 -4.91 -13.86 9.58
N GLY A 55 -4.49 -13.68 10.84
CA GLY A 55 -3.07 -13.67 11.22
C GLY A 55 -2.32 -14.89 10.66
N GLY A 56 -1.28 -14.63 9.85
CA GLY A 56 -0.59 -15.65 9.06
C GLY A 56 -0.99 -15.72 7.57
N GLY A 57 -2.01 -14.98 7.14
CA GLY A 57 -2.47 -14.93 5.75
C GLY A 57 -1.70 -13.97 4.85
N ILE A 58 -2.11 -13.87 3.58
CA ILE A 58 -1.43 -13.04 2.56
C ILE A 58 -1.40 -11.56 2.96
N ALA A 59 -2.50 -11.02 3.48
CA ALA A 59 -2.56 -9.64 3.95
C ALA A 59 -1.63 -9.39 5.15
N ASP A 60 -1.66 -10.25 6.18
CA ASP A 60 -0.77 -10.15 7.36
C ASP A 60 0.71 -10.26 6.95
N SER A 61 1.06 -11.21 6.08
CA SER A 61 2.41 -11.35 5.55
C SER A 61 2.84 -10.11 4.76
N PHE A 62 1.97 -9.56 3.91
CA PHE A 62 2.25 -8.32 3.19
C PHE A 62 2.48 -7.17 4.17
N LEU A 63 1.60 -6.95 5.14
CA LEU A 63 1.72 -5.85 6.10
C LEU A 63 3.01 -5.98 6.94
N ARG A 64 3.32 -7.16 7.47
CA ARG A 64 4.56 -7.39 8.24
C ARG A 64 5.82 -7.08 7.44
N ASN A 65 5.84 -7.39 6.14
CA ASN A 65 7.04 -7.28 5.32
C ASN A 65 7.12 -5.99 4.50
N LYS A 66 5.99 -5.37 4.18
CA LYS A 66 5.87 -4.33 3.15
C LYS A 66 5.06 -3.10 3.58
N ALA A 67 4.44 -3.05 4.77
CA ALA A 67 3.59 -1.92 5.18
C ALA A 67 4.28 -0.56 5.05
N LEU A 68 5.54 -0.41 5.48
CA LEU A 68 6.25 0.88 5.38
C LEU A 68 6.44 1.34 3.93
N TYR A 69 6.81 0.43 3.03
CA TYR A 69 6.97 0.75 1.61
C TYR A 69 5.63 1.09 0.96
N TRP A 70 4.58 0.40 1.38
CA TRP A 70 3.23 0.61 0.89
C TRP A 70 2.67 1.97 1.36
N ILE A 71 2.78 2.28 2.65
CA ILE A 71 2.39 3.58 3.23
C ILE A 71 3.16 4.73 2.59
N GLU A 72 4.46 4.55 2.33
CA GLU A 72 5.28 5.53 1.63
C GLU A 72 4.75 5.76 0.20
N ALA A 73 4.53 4.69 -0.57
CA ALA A 73 3.98 4.78 -1.93
C ALA A 73 2.60 5.45 -1.93
N LEU A 74 1.72 5.10 -1.00
CA LEU A 74 0.39 5.69 -0.85
C LEU A 74 0.43 7.17 -0.49
N SER A 75 1.36 7.57 0.38
CA SER A 75 1.57 8.99 0.72
C SER A 75 1.98 9.77 -0.53
N LEU A 76 2.92 9.25 -1.31
CA LEU A 76 3.37 9.85 -2.57
C LEU A 76 2.28 9.88 -3.64
N LEU A 77 1.38 8.89 -3.64
CA LEU A 77 0.20 8.82 -4.52
C LEU A 77 -1.00 9.63 -4.00
N ARG A 78 -0.92 10.22 -2.80
CA ARG A 78 -2.02 10.90 -2.10
C ARG A 78 -3.25 10.01 -1.83
N GLY A 79 -3.06 8.70 -1.73
CA GLY A 79 -4.13 7.70 -1.53
C GLY A 79 -4.17 7.06 -0.14
N ILE A 80 -3.39 7.55 0.83
CA ILE A 80 -3.22 6.89 2.13
C ILE A 80 -4.51 6.78 2.94
N LEU A 81 -5.34 7.83 2.97
CA LEU A 81 -6.58 7.83 3.76
C LEU A 81 -7.57 6.79 3.22
N ASP A 82 -7.78 6.78 1.90
CA ASP A 82 -8.69 5.84 1.24
C ASP A 82 -8.25 4.40 1.48
N SER A 83 -6.96 4.11 1.36
CA SER A 83 -6.43 2.76 1.58
C SER A 83 -6.50 2.28 3.03
N ILE A 84 -6.38 3.18 4.02
CA ILE A 84 -6.54 2.83 5.44
C ILE A 84 -8.00 2.46 5.73
N VAL A 85 -8.96 3.24 5.21
CA VAL A 85 -10.39 2.97 5.39
C VAL A 85 -10.76 1.60 4.83
N THR A 86 -10.25 1.22 3.65
CA THR A 86 -10.45 -0.12 3.10
C THR A 86 -9.83 -1.21 3.98
N LEU A 87 -8.64 -0.96 4.56
CA LEU A 87 -7.98 -1.93 5.43
C LEU A 87 -8.73 -2.16 6.74
N GLU A 88 -9.32 -1.12 7.34
CA GLU A 88 -10.15 -1.23 8.54
C GLU A 88 -11.44 -2.04 8.29
N GLY A 89 -11.95 -2.02 7.06
CA GLY A 89 -13.12 -2.82 6.65
C GLY A 89 -12.84 -4.31 6.45
N LEU A 90 -11.57 -4.70 6.30
CA LEU A 90 -11.16 -6.08 6.07
C LEU A 90 -11.35 -6.90 7.37
N LYS A 91 -12.38 -7.76 7.40
CA LYS A 91 -12.77 -8.59 8.56
C LYS A 91 -12.14 -9.97 8.57
#